data_AF-A0A535DNV6-F1
#
_entry.id   AF-A0A535DNV6-F1
#
_cell.length_a   1.000
_cell.length_b   1.000
_cell.length_c   1.000
_cell.angle_alpha   90.00
_cell.angle_beta   90.00
_cell.angle_gamma   90.00
#
_symmetry.space_group_name_H-M   'P 1'
#
loop_
_entity.id
_entity.type
_entity.pdbx_description
1 polymer ?
#
loop_
_entity_poly.entity_id
_entity_poly.type
_entity_poly.pdbx_seq_one_letter_code
_entity_poly.pdbx_strand_id
1 'polypeptide(L)'
;MTELTPDVYEELNRKGARVAEHLSEVFASQQVPVQVNSVGSLFALHFTNKPVVDYRTMAAANKKMTRDLFLGLVNHGVLMAPRAMGALSTPMGEQDIQQFIDAVDAVATEQRSRWQSETERT
;
A
#
# COMPACT_ATOMS: atom_id res chain seq x y z
N MET A 1 24.45 10.40 -15.14
CA MET A 1 23.23 9.71 -14.68
C MET A 1 22.46 9.31 -15.94
N THR A 2 22.83 8.20 -16.56
CA THR A 2 22.34 7.77 -17.89
C THR A 2 21.17 6.79 -17.84
N GLU A 3 20.90 6.21 -16.67
CA GLU A 3 19.89 5.16 -16.50
C GLU A 3 18.47 5.68 -16.19
N LEU A 4 18.34 6.94 -15.78
CA LEU A 4 17.06 7.57 -15.43
C LEU A 4 16.64 8.56 -16.53
N THR A 5 16.25 8.01 -17.68
CA THR A 5 15.75 8.77 -18.83
C THR A 5 14.28 9.17 -18.62
N PRO A 6 13.74 10.12 -19.40
CA PRO A 6 12.32 10.45 -19.38
C PRO A 6 11.41 9.23 -19.53
N ASP A 7 11.70 8.34 -20.49
CA ASP A 7 10.93 7.10 -20.72
C ASP A 7 10.94 6.16 -19.50
N VAL A 8 12.06 6.08 -18.77
CA VAL A 8 12.15 5.30 -17.52
C VAL A 8 11.28 5.91 -16.42
N TYR A 9 11.19 7.23 -16.33
CA TYR A 9 10.27 7.90 -15.40
C TYR A 9 8.80 7.68 -15.79
N GLU A 10 8.47 7.72 -17.08
CA GLU A 10 7.12 7.41 -17.56
C GLU A 10 6.71 5.98 -17.21
N GLU A 11 7.63 5.03 -17.39
CA GLU A 11 7.41 3.63 -16.99
C GLU A 11 7.18 3.48 -15.48
N LEU A 12 8.02 4.12 -14.65
CA LEU A 12 7.85 4.13 -13.19
C LEU A 12 6.52 4.75 -12.76
N ASN A 13 6.09 5.82 -13.42
CA ASN A 13 4.81 6.47 -13.17
C ASN A 13 3.64 5.53 -13.52
N ARG A 14 3.72 4.82 -14.65
CA ARG A 14 2.70 3.84 -15.05
C ARG A 14 2.59 2.70 -14.05
N LYS A 15 3.73 2.13 -13.63
CA LYS A 15 3.76 1.07 -12.62
C LYS A 15 3.18 1.54 -11.27
N GLY A 16 3.55 2.75 -10.83
CA GLY A 16 3.05 3.30 -9.57
C GLY A 16 1.56 3.60 -9.58
N ALA A 17 1.03 4.12 -10.69
CA ALA A 17 -0.41 4.31 -10.88
C ALA A 17 -1.16 2.96 -10.78
N ARG A 18 -0.67 1.93 -11.47
CA ARG A 18 -1.24 0.58 -11.45
C ARG A 18 -1.23 -0.04 -10.05
N VAL A 19 -0.11 0.07 -9.33
CA VAL A 19 -0.02 -0.40 -7.94
C VAL A 19 -1.03 0.32 -7.05
N ALA A 20 -1.17 1.63 -7.17
CA ALA A 20 -2.13 2.40 -6.36
C ALA A 20 -3.58 2.00 -6.65
N GLU A 21 -3.92 1.76 -7.92
CA GLU A 21 -5.23 1.27 -8.36
C GLU A 21 -5.53 -0.11 -7.75
N HIS A 22 -4.65 -1.10 -7.96
CA HIS A 22 -4.84 -2.45 -7.43
C HIS A 22 -4.92 -2.48 -5.89
N LEU A 23 -4.09 -1.70 -5.19
CA LEU A 23 -4.17 -1.60 -3.73
C LEU A 23 -5.54 -1.06 -3.29
N SER A 24 -6.05 -0.05 -3.99
CA SER A 24 -7.37 0.51 -3.71
C SER A 24 -8.48 -0.53 -3.92
N GLU A 25 -8.40 -1.31 -5.00
CA GLU A 25 -9.34 -2.39 -5.31
C GLU A 25 -9.31 -3.51 -4.27
N VAL A 26 -8.12 -3.98 -3.86
CA VAL A 26 -7.96 -5.01 -2.83
C VAL A 26 -8.65 -4.58 -1.54
N PHE A 27 -8.31 -3.41 -1.01
CA PHE A 27 -8.92 -2.95 0.25
C PHE A 27 -10.42 -2.66 0.13
N ALA A 28 -10.88 -2.16 -1.04
CA ALA A 28 -12.30 -1.97 -1.30
C ALA A 28 -13.07 -3.30 -1.31
N SER A 29 -12.53 -4.33 -1.96
CA SER A 29 -13.14 -5.67 -2.03
C SER A 29 -13.28 -6.33 -0.65
N GLN A 30 -12.35 -6.00 0.25
CA GLN A 30 -12.33 -6.50 1.63
C GLN A 30 -13.06 -5.58 2.62
N GLN A 31 -13.66 -4.48 2.15
CA GLN A 31 -14.34 -3.49 2.98
C GLN A 31 -13.46 -2.91 4.09
N VAL A 32 -12.16 -2.74 3.82
CA VAL A 32 -11.19 -2.16 4.75
C VAL A 32 -10.97 -0.69 4.38
N PRO A 33 -11.32 0.28 5.26
CA PRO A 33 -11.10 1.69 4.97
C PRO A 33 -9.60 2.03 4.90
N VAL A 34 -9.13 2.39 3.72
CA VAL A 34 -7.75 2.81 3.45
C VAL A 34 -7.76 4.01 2.52
N GLN A 35 -6.89 4.98 2.79
CA GLN A 35 -6.49 5.98 1.81
C GLN A 35 -5.14 5.57 1.21
N VAL A 36 -5.11 5.49 -0.12
CA VAL A 36 -3.89 5.23 -0.90
C VAL A 36 -3.43 6.57 -1.48
N ASN A 37 -2.37 7.14 -0.92
CA ASN A 37 -1.73 8.32 -1.50
C ASN A 37 -0.56 7.87 -2.37
N SER A 38 -0.49 8.34 -3.62
CA SER A 38 0.59 7.98 -4.54
C SER A 38 1.02 9.15 -5.42
N VAL A 39 2.28 9.11 -5.86
CA VAL A 39 2.83 9.99 -6.89
C VAL A 39 4.05 9.32 -7.53
N GLY A 40 4.05 9.25 -8.86
CA GLY A 40 5.08 8.52 -9.60
C GLY A 40 5.22 7.08 -9.10
N SER A 41 6.42 6.66 -8.74
CA SER A 41 6.69 5.31 -8.18
C SER A 41 6.46 5.18 -6.66
N LEU A 42 6.04 6.25 -5.98
CA LEU A 42 5.87 6.28 -4.54
C LEU A 42 4.41 6.10 -4.16
N PHE A 43 4.16 5.35 -3.08
CA PHE A 43 2.83 5.21 -2.49
C PHE A 43 2.89 5.06 -0.97
N ALA A 44 1.80 5.40 -0.30
CA ALA A 44 1.61 5.20 1.13
C ALA A 44 0.17 4.77 1.43
N LEU A 45 0.03 3.86 2.38
CA LEU A 45 -1.25 3.34 2.85
C LEU A 45 -1.57 3.91 4.22
N HIS A 46 -2.76 4.52 4.34
CA HIS A 46 -3.25 5.07 5.58
C HIS A 46 -4.59 4.42 5.92
N PHE A 47 -4.63 3.62 6.98
CA PHE A 47 -5.85 2.95 7.44
C PHE A 47 -6.79 3.96 8.12
N THR A 48 -7.69 4.53 7.33
CA THR A 48 -8.67 5.56 7.72
C THR A 48 -9.73 5.72 6.63
N ASN A 49 -10.92 6.15 7.01
CA ASN A 49 -11.99 6.55 6.08
C ASN A 49 -12.00 8.06 5.78
N LYS A 50 -11.10 8.84 6.40
CA LYS A 50 -10.99 10.29 6.21
C LYS A 50 -9.90 10.63 5.20
N PRO A 51 -10.09 11.64 4.34
CA PRO A 51 -9.03 12.11 3.44
C PRO A 51 -7.73 12.44 4.19
N VAL A 52 -6.61 11.95 3.66
CA VAL A 52 -5.26 12.26 4.18
C VAL A 52 -4.63 13.33 3.30
N VAL A 53 -4.64 14.56 3.80
CA VAL A 53 -4.19 15.77 3.07
C VAL A 53 -3.10 16.54 3.81
N ASP A 54 -2.84 16.19 5.07
CA ASP A 54 -1.83 16.82 5.90
C ASP A 54 -1.26 15.84 6.93
N TYR A 55 -0.29 16.32 7.72
CA TYR A 55 0.31 15.52 8.78
C TYR A 55 -0.70 15.06 9.83
N ARG A 56 -1.68 15.89 10.20
CA ARG A 56 -2.61 15.59 11.31
C ARG A 56 -3.58 14.49 10.92
N THR A 57 -4.13 14.57 9.70
CA THR A 57 -5.00 13.55 9.10
C THR A 57 -4.25 12.24 8.91
N MET A 58 -2.98 12.28 8.47
CA MET A 58 -2.12 11.10 8.41
C MET A 58 -1.87 10.48 9.80
N ALA A 59 -1.52 11.30 10.80
CA ALA A 59 -1.17 10.83 12.14
C ALA A 59 -2.34 10.19 12.91
N ALA A 60 -3.58 10.51 12.50
CA ALA A 60 -4.81 9.93 13.04
C ALA A 60 -5.16 8.54 12.46
N ALA A 61 -4.46 8.09 11.42
CA ALA A 61 -4.68 6.77 10.82
C ALA A 61 -4.35 5.62 11.80
N ASN A 62 -4.95 4.45 11.57
CA ASN A 62 -4.84 3.32 12.47
C ASN A 62 -3.46 2.66 12.43
N LYS A 63 -2.62 3.01 13.41
CA LYS A 63 -1.24 2.50 13.54
C LYS A 63 -1.16 1.00 13.82
N LYS A 64 -2.19 0.39 14.42
CA LYS A 64 -2.19 -1.06 14.67
C LYS A 64 -2.37 -1.82 13.37
N MET A 65 -3.32 -1.39 12.52
CA MET A 65 -3.53 -1.99 11.20
C MET A 65 -2.29 -1.81 10.31
N THR A 66 -1.65 -0.64 10.34
CA THR A 66 -0.35 -0.40 9.66
C THR A 66 0.71 -1.41 10.11
N ARG A 67 0.87 -1.62 11.41
CA ARG A 67 1.83 -2.59 11.96
C ARG A 67 1.49 -4.02 11.57
N ASP A 68 0.21 -4.38 11.64
CA ASP A 68 -0.27 -5.72 11.29
C ASP A 68 -0.03 -6.02 9.81
N LEU A 69 -0.27 -5.05 8.92
CA LEU A 69 0.07 -5.16 7.49
C LEU A 69 1.57 -5.37 7.31
N PHE A 70 2.41 -4.52 7.92
CA PHE A 70 3.87 -4.63 7.78
C PHE A 70 4.40 -6.00 8.20
N LEU A 71 4.00 -6.49 9.38
CA LEU A 71 4.46 -7.80 9.86
C LEU A 71 3.90 -8.94 9.00
N GLY A 72 2.65 -8.83 8.54
CA GLY A 72 2.05 -9.78 7.61
C GLY A 72 2.86 -9.85 6.31
N LEU A 73 3.15 -8.71 5.68
CA LEU A 73 3.93 -8.67 4.45
C LEU A 73 5.32 -9.30 4.62
N VAL A 74 5.99 -9.05 5.74
CA VAL A 74 7.29 -9.69 6.06
C VAL A 74 7.16 -11.22 6.11
N ASN A 75 6.09 -11.75 6.70
CA ASN A 75 5.82 -13.19 6.73
C ASN A 75 5.52 -13.78 5.34
N HIS A 76 4.99 -12.96 4.42
CA HIS A 76 4.75 -13.29 3.02
C HIS A 76 5.95 -12.99 2.11
N GLY A 77 7.12 -12.69 2.68
CA GLY A 77 8.36 -12.47 1.93
C GLY A 77 8.45 -11.10 1.23
N VAL A 78 7.56 -10.16 1.57
CA VAL A 78 7.55 -8.80 1.01
C VAL A 78 8.00 -7.79 2.07
N LEU A 79 9.09 -7.08 1.79
CA LEU A 79 9.59 -6.02 2.66
C LEU A 79 9.08 -4.65 2.19
N MET A 80 8.37 -3.95 3.09
CA MET A 80 7.93 -2.57 2.93
C MET A 80 8.44 -1.71 4.10
N ALA A 81 8.47 -0.39 3.96
CA ALA A 81 8.73 0.46 5.12
C ALA A 81 7.68 0.22 6.23
N PRO A 82 8.06 0.14 7.52
CA PRO A 82 7.13 -0.14 8.63
C PRO A 82 5.95 0.83 8.78
N ARG A 83 6.04 1.99 8.13
CA ARG A 83 5.00 3.02 8.04
C ARG A 83 4.03 2.82 6.86
N ALA A 84 4.00 1.62 6.29
CA ALA A 84 3.26 1.25 5.08
C ALA A 84 3.48 2.20 3.89
N MET A 85 4.75 2.53 3.64
CA MET A 85 5.19 3.33 2.49
C MET A 85 6.05 2.45 1.57
N GLY A 86 5.84 2.56 0.26
CA GLY A 86 6.56 1.83 -0.75
C GLY A 86 7.10 2.72 -1.86
N ALA A 87 8.15 2.23 -2.52
CA ALA A 87 8.75 2.84 -3.69
C ALA A 87 9.08 1.73 -4.70
N LEU A 88 8.64 1.89 -5.94
CA LEU A 88 9.00 0.97 -7.02
C LEU A 88 10.39 1.29 -7.56
N SER A 89 11.13 0.25 -7.92
CA SER A 89 12.45 0.36 -8.54
C SER A 89 12.41 -0.04 -10.00
N THR A 90 13.37 0.42 -10.79
CA THR A 90 13.41 0.15 -12.24
C THR A 90 13.43 -1.34 -12.61
N PRO A 91 14.10 -2.25 -11.86
CA PRO A 91 14.10 -3.67 -12.22
C PRO A 91 12.78 -4.40 -11.92
N MET A 92 11.90 -3.83 -11.10
CA MET A 92 10.63 -4.48 -10.75
C MET A 92 9.75 -4.63 -11.99
N GLY A 93 9.34 -5.87 -12.27
CA GLY A 93 8.42 -6.22 -13.33
C GLY A 93 6.99 -6.46 -12.83
N GLU A 94 6.16 -6.92 -13.74
CA GLU A 94 4.76 -7.25 -13.45
C GLU A 94 4.61 -8.38 -12.43
N GLN A 95 5.54 -9.34 -12.43
CA GLN A 95 5.54 -10.43 -11.45
C GLN A 95 5.80 -9.92 -10.03
N ASP A 96 6.73 -8.98 -9.84
CA ASP A 96 7.02 -8.39 -8.52
C ASP A 96 5.80 -7.61 -8.01
N ILE A 97 5.16 -6.85 -8.91
CA ILE A 97 3.94 -6.11 -8.60
C ILE A 97 2.82 -7.08 -8.20
N GLN A 98 2.59 -8.13 -8.98
CA GLN A 98 1.55 -9.11 -8.68
C GLN A 98 1.81 -9.81 -7.34
N GLN A 99 3.04 -10.27 -7.10
CA GLN A 99 3.42 -10.89 -5.83
C GLN A 99 3.15 -9.96 -4.64
N PHE A 100 3.44 -8.67 -4.79
CA PHE A 100 3.16 -7.68 -3.76
C PHE A 100 1.65 -7.50 -3.52
N ILE A 101 0.85 -7.37 -4.58
CA ILE A 101 -0.61 -7.22 -4.46
C ILE A 101 -1.25 -8.49 -3.84
N ASP A 102 -0.81 -9.67 -4.26
CA ASP A 102 -1.29 -10.95 -3.71
C ASP A 102 -0.95 -11.07 -2.21
N ALA A 103 0.25 -10.67 -1.80
CA ALA A 103 0.63 -10.65 -0.40
C ALA A 103 -0.21 -9.66 0.43
N VAL A 104 -0.53 -8.48 -0.12
CA VAL A 104 -1.43 -7.52 0.54
C VAL A 104 -2.84 -8.10 0.71
N ASP A 105 -3.39 -8.73 -0.33
CA ASP A 105 -4.72 -9.35 -0.29
C ASP A 105 -4.79 -10.51 0.72
N ALA A 106 -3.76 -11.37 0.72
CA ALA A 106 -3.63 -12.46 1.68
C ALA A 106 -3.59 -11.95 3.13
N VAL A 107 -2.73 -10.96 3.42
CA VAL A 107 -2.61 -10.38 4.76
C VAL A 107 -3.90 -9.70 5.20
N ALA A 108 -4.55 -8.94 4.32
CA ALA A 108 -5.83 -8.32 4.63
C ALA A 108 -6.92 -9.36 4.92
N THR A 109 -6.91 -10.49 4.18
CA THR A 109 -7.84 -11.60 4.39
C THR A 109 -7.58 -12.29 5.74
N GLU A 110 -6.32 -12.58 6.06
CA GLU A 110 -5.91 -13.16 7.34
C GLU A 110 -6.30 -12.29 8.54
N GLN A 111 -6.19 -10.96 8.40
CA GLN A 111 -6.46 -10.00 9.47
C GLN A 111 -7.92 -9.54 9.53
N ARG A 112 -8.79 -10.00 8.62
CA ARG A 112 -10.15 -9.50 8.43
C ARG A 112 -10.95 -9.39 9.72
N SER A 113 -10.99 -10.46 10.54
CA SER A 113 -11.75 -10.48 11.79
C SER A 113 -11.26 -9.42 12.79
N ARG A 114 -9.94 -9.26 12.89
CA ARG A 114 -9.30 -8.30 13.79
C ARG A 114 -9.53 -6.86 13.30
N TRP A 115 -9.42 -6.63 12.00
CA TRP A 115 -9.56 -5.31 11.39
C TRP A 115 -11.01 -4.80 11.36
N GLN A 116 -11.99 -5.68 11.21
CA GLN A 116 -13.41 -5.33 11.35
C GLN A 116 -13.70 -4.77 12.74
N SER A 117 -13.25 -5.47 13.80
CA SER A 117 -13.45 -5.03 15.18
C SER A 117 -12.81 -3.68 15.50
N GLU A 118 -11.69 -3.34 14.85
CA GLU A 118 -10.99 -2.08 15.09
C GLU A 118 -11.61 -0.92 14.29
N THR A 119 -12.21 -1.21 13.13
CA THR A 119 -12.92 -0.24 12.31
C THR A 119 -14.22 0.22 12.99
N GLU A 120 -14.93 -0.67 13.69
CA GLU A 120 -16.16 -0.35 14.43
C GLU A 120 -15.92 0.52 15.69
N ARG A 121 -14.68 0.60 16.17
CA ARG A 121 -14.31 1.33 17.40
C ARG A 121 -13.91 2.79 17.15
N THR A 122 -13.79 3.21 15.89
CA THR A 122 -13.27 4.52 15.47
C THR A 122 -14.38 5.42 14.96
#